data_AF-A0A7R9R1Q7-F1
#
_entry.id   AF-A0A7R9R1Q7-F1
#
_cell.length_a   1.000
_cell.length_b   1.000
_cell.length_c   1.000
_cell.angle_alpha   90.00
_cell.angle_beta   90.00
_cell.angle_gamma   90.00
#
_symmetry.space_group_name_H-M   'P 1'
#
loop_
_entity.id
_entity.type
_entity.pdbx_description
1 polymer ?
#
loop_
_entity_poly.entity_id
_entity_poly.type
_entity_poly.pdbx_seq_one_letter_code
_entity_poly.pdbx_strand_id
1 'polypeptide(L)'
;ETMAFVKTKYADQSDDWPDIQFHVLPGSTSSDYGAQIRKVQGLTDELYSAFKPYSGLPAFTILPTLLRPLSRGFIRLRSANPFKHPVIDPKIFSDDRDLDVLVEGMKLALAVGQTPPLQKYNATPIQ
;
A
#
# COMPACT_ATOMS: atom_id res chain seq x y z
N GLU A 1 -7.53 -5.30 12.53
CA GLU A 1 -6.35 -4.88 11.73
C GLU A 1 -5.12 -5.39 12.45
N THR A 2 -4.15 -5.90 11.71
CA THR A 2 -2.86 -6.39 12.24
C THR A 2 -1.75 -5.65 11.53
N MET A 3 -0.65 -5.37 12.23
CA MET A 3 0.52 -4.70 11.67
C MET A 3 1.76 -5.57 11.78
N ALA A 4 2.66 -5.43 10.81
CA ALA A 4 4.01 -5.97 10.89
C ALA A 4 5.03 -4.93 10.39
N PHE A 5 6.26 -5.01 10.89
CA PHE A 5 7.35 -4.14 10.50
C PHE A 5 8.47 -4.99 9.94
N VAL A 6 8.99 -4.60 8.78
CA VAL A 6 9.98 -5.41 8.06
C VAL A 6 11.09 -4.50 7.55
N LYS A 7 12.32 -5.02 7.60
CA LYS A 7 13.47 -4.43 6.91
C LYS A 7 13.60 -5.08 5.54
N THR A 8 13.61 -4.27 4.49
CA THR A 8 14.04 -4.74 3.18
C THR A 8 15.56 -4.87 3.13
N LYS A 9 16.08 -5.45 2.05
CA LYS A 9 17.54 -5.50 1.79
C LYS A 9 18.18 -4.12 1.58
N TYR A 10 17.39 -3.07 1.40
CA TYR A 10 17.86 -1.69 1.22
C TYR A 10 17.96 -0.92 2.54
N ALA A 11 17.31 -1.41 3.60
CA ALA A 11 17.45 -0.83 4.93
C ALA A 11 18.87 -1.00 5.47
N ASP A 12 19.30 -0.05 6.29
CA ASP A 12 20.50 -0.25 7.11
C ASP A 12 20.23 -1.37 8.13
N GLN A 13 21.02 -2.44 8.01
CA GLN A 13 20.87 -3.61 8.88
C GLN A 13 21.42 -3.36 10.28
N SER A 14 22.29 -2.36 10.46
CA SER A 14 22.88 -1.99 11.75
C SER A 14 21.97 -1.11 12.62
N ASP A 15 21.01 -0.40 12.01
CA ASP A 15 19.99 0.38 12.72
C ASP A 15 18.92 -0.53 13.37
N ASP A 16 17.99 0.01 14.15
CA ASP A 16 16.88 -0.72 14.79
C ASP A 16 15.51 -0.52 14.11
N TRP A 17 15.39 0.44 13.18
CA TRP A 17 14.12 0.79 12.54
C TRP A 17 13.82 0.04 11.23
N PRO A 18 12.54 -0.18 10.90
CA PRO A 18 12.10 -0.73 9.62
C PRO A 18 11.97 0.35 8.52
N ASP A 19 12.00 -0.07 7.26
CA ASP A 19 11.69 0.76 6.08
C ASP A 19 10.33 0.42 5.46
N ILE A 20 9.71 -0.71 5.84
CA ILE A 20 8.35 -1.12 5.45
C ILE A 20 7.48 -1.44 6.67
N GLN A 21 6.23 -0.98 6.63
CA GLN A 21 5.14 -1.46 7.49
C GLN A 21 4.10 -2.19 6.64
N PHE A 22 3.62 -3.34 7.10
CA PHE A 22 2.44 -3.99 6.54
C PHE A 22 1.21 -3.65 7.36
N HIS A 23 0.18 -3.12 6.69
CA HIS A 23 -1.19 -3.13 7.22
C HIS A 23 -1.91 -4.36 6.68
N VAL A 24 -2.34 -5.24 7.57
CA VAL A 24 -3.10 -6.45 7.22
C VAL A 24 -4.56 -6.22 7.58
N LEU A 25 -5.38 -6.18 6.53
CA LEU A 25 -6.81 -5.91 6.62
C LEU A 25 -7.61 -7.18 6.32
N PRO A 26 -8.63 -7.53 7.13
CA PRO A 26 -9.48 -8.69 6.91
C PRO A 26 -10.56 -8.40 5.84
N GLY A 27 -10.11 -7.95 4.68
CA GLY A 27 -10.95 -7.61 3.53
C GLY A 27 -10.09 -7.08 2.38
N SER A 28 -10.72 -6.92 1.22
CA SER A 28 -10.14 -6.33 0.01
C SER A 28 -11.18 -5.46 -0.70
N THR A 29 -10.78 -4.83 -1.80
CA THR A 29 -11.66 -4.07 -2.68
C THR A 29 -12.86 -4.86 -3.20
N SER A 30 -12.81 -6.20 -3.24
CA SER A 30 -13.93 -7.05 -3.66
C SER A 30 -14.88 -7.45 -2.52
N SER A 31 -14.55 -7.15 -1.26
CA SER A 31 -15.26 -7.68 -0.09
C SER A 31 -16.65 -7.09 0.13
N ASP A 32 -16.94 -5.89 -0.38
CA ASP A 32 -18.21 -5.18 -0.13
C ASP A 32 -19.06 -4.98 -1.39
N TYR A 33 -18.78 -5.74 -2.45
CA TYR A 33 -19.45 -5.64 -3.75
C TYR A 33 -19.40 -4.22 -4.36
N GLY A 34 -18.44 -3.39 -3.95
CA GLY A 34 -18.24 -2.04 -4.47
C GLY A 34 -19.16 -1.00 -3.81
N ALA A 35 -19.78 -1.33 -2.68
CA ALA A 35 -20.71 -0.43 -1.99
C ALA A 35 -20.03 0.84 -1.47
N GLN A 36 -18.88 0.69 -0.79
CA GLN A 36 -18.15 1.75 -0.09
C GLN A 36 -16.65 1.75 -0.40
N ILE A 37 -15.96 0.59 -0.33
CA ILE A 37 -14.49 0.49 -0.45
C ILE A 37 -14.02 1.07 -1.78
N ARG A 38 -14.70 0.73 -2.88
CA ARG A 38 -14.43 1.29 -4.21
C ARG A 38 -14.47 2.83 -4.21
N LYS A 39 -15.47 3.42 -3.54
CA LYS A 39 -15.67 4.89 -3.50
C LYS A 39 -14.60 5.56 -2.64
N VAL A 40 -14.31 4.99 -1.48
CA VAL A 40 -13.28 5.49 -0.57
C VAL A 40 -11.90 5.46 -1.22
N GLN A 41 -11.60 4.42 -1.99
CA GLN A 41 -10.35 4.30 -2.75
C GLN A 41 -10.33 5.13 -4.06
N GLY A 42 -11.47 5.71 -4.46
CA GLY A 42 -11.56 6.51 -5.68
C GLY A 42 -11.38 5.71 -6.98
N LEU A 43 -11.75 4.42 -6.99
CA LEU A 43 -11.51 3.55 -8.15
C LEU A 43 -12.49 3.83 -9.30
N THR A 44 -11.94 3.98 -10.51
CA THR A 44 -12.71 4.04 -11.76
C THR A 44 -13.46 2.74 -12.02
N ASP A 45 -14.49 2.76 -12.88
CA ASP A 45 -15.20 1.54 -13.27
C ASP A 45 -14.27 0.52 -13.95
N GLU A 46 -13.31 1.03 -14.74
CA GLU A 46 -12.29 0.23 -15.41
C GLU A 46 -11.42 -0.52 -14.39
N LEU A 47 -10.84 0.19 -13.40
CA LEU A 47 -10.02 -0.45 -12.37
C LEU A 47 -10.84 -1.40 -11.50
N TYR A 48 -12.07 -1.02 -11.15
CA TYR A 48 -12.93 -1.87 -10.34
C TYR A 48 -13.35 -3.16 -11.07
N SER A 49 -13.37 -3.17 -12.40
CA SER A 49 -13.74 -4.35 -13.18
C SER A 49 -12.84 -5.57 -12.89
N ALA A 50 -11.56 -5.36 -12.56
CA ALA A 50 -10.62 -6.41 -12.18
C ALA A 50 -11.00 -7.10 -10.86
N PHE A 51 -11.71 -6.42 -9.96
CA PHE A 51 -12.11 -6.96 -8.66
C PHE A 51 -13.48 -7.65 -8.68
N LYS A 52 -14.31 -7.36 -9.70
CA LYS A 52 -15.68 -7.92 -9.80
C LYS A 52 -15.72 -9.45 -9.78
N PRO A 53 -14.84 -10.20 -10.49
CA PRO A 53 -14.86 -11.66 -10.46
C PRO A 53 -14.66 -12.27 -9.07
N TYR A 54 -14.05 -11.50 -8.16
CA TYR A 54 -13.72 -11.92 -6.80
C TYR A 54 -14.72 -11.41 -5.75
N SER A 55 -15.84 -10.82 -6.17
CA SER A 55 -16.83 -10.26 -5.26
C SER A 55 -17.51 -11.35 -4.43
N GLY A 56 -17.56 -11.16 -3.12
CA GLY A 56 -18.15 -12.12 -2.18
C GLY A 56 -17.24 -13.27 -1.77
N LEU A 57 -16.05 -13.40 -2.36
CA LEU A 57 -15.04 -14.36 -1.90
C LEU A 57 -14.35 -13.85 -0.63
N PRO A 58 -13.99 -14.75 0.32
CA PRO A 58 -13.12 -14.39 1.43
C PRO A 58 -11.78 -13.83 0.90
N ALA A 59 -11.42 -12.64 1.36
CA ALA A 59 -10.20 -11.97 0.94
C ALA A 59 -9.58 -11.20 2.11
N PHE A 60 -8.27 -10.97 2.02
CA PHE A 60 -7.53 -10.09 2.90
C PHE A 60 -6.55 -9.26 2.06
N THR A 61 -6.10 -8.14 2.62
CA THR A 61 -5.14 -7.27 1.95
C THR A 61 -3.93 -7.09 2.85
N ILE A 62 -2.73 -7.22 2.27
CA ILE A 62 -1.48 -6.76 2.88
C ILE A 62 -1.07 -5.51 2.11
N LEU A 63 -1.02 -4.36 2.79
CA LEU A 63 -0.62 -3.07 2.22
C LEU A 63 0.79 -2.72 2.72
N PRO A 64 1.84 -2.81 1.86
CA PRO A 64 3.16 -2.29 2.16
C PRO A 64 3.17 -0.77 2.14
N THR A 65 3.56 -0.17 3.26
CA THR A 65 3.75 1.27 3.42
C THR A 65 5.24 1.58 3.54
N LEU A 66 5.73 2.44 2.66
CA LEU A 66 7.09 2.98 2.73
C LEU A 66 7.22 3.92 3.91
N LEU A 67 8.07 3.59 4.88
CA LEU A 67 8.23 4.36 6.11
C LEU A 67 9.30 5.44 6.02
N ARG A 68 10.27 5.27 5.11
CA ARG A 68 11.46 6.13 5.00
C ARG A 68 11.66 6.60 3.57
N PRO A 69 10.71 7.35 2.98
CA PRO A 69 10.86 7.84 1.62
C PRO A 69 12.08 8.76 1.51
N LEU A 70 12.81 8.62 0.41
CA LEU A 70 13.94 9.45 0.01
C LEU A 70 13.48 10.61 -0.88
N SER A 71 12.36 10.46 -1.60
CA SER A 71 11.71 11.55 -2.33
C SER A 71 11.47 12.76 -1.43
N ARG A 72 11.73 13.96 -1.95
CA ARG A 72 11.54 15.24 -1.24
C ARG A 72 10.71 16.20 -2.07
N GLY A 73 9.53 16.49 -1.54
CA GLY A 73 8.61 17.49 -2.07
C GLY A 73 8.77 18.87 -1.47
N PHE A 74 7.77 19.72 -1.69
CA PHE A 74 7.68 21.05 -1.09
C PHE A 74 6.24 21.39 -0.69
N ILE A 75 6.13 22.30 0.26
CA ILE A 75 4.90 23.05 0.56
C ILE A 75 5.23 24.52 0.35
N ARG A 76 4.45 25.21 -0.47
CA ARG A 76 4.61 26.65 -0.71
C ARG A 76 3.30 27.39 -0.63
N LEU A 77 3.36 28.65 -0.18
CA LEU A 77 2.20 29.52 -0.23
C LEU A 77 1.73 29.66 -1.68
N ARG A 78 0.42 29.49 -1.88
CA ARG A 78 -0.20 29.72 -3.20
C ARG A 78 -0.35 31.21 -3.49
N SER A 79 -0.55 32.01 -2.44
CA SER A 79 -0.72 33.46 -2.50
C SER A 79 -0.44 34.06 -1.13
N ALA A 80 -0.42 35.40 -1.03
CA ALA A 80 -0.33 36.10 0.26
C ALA A 80 -1.58 35.98 1.14
N ASN A 81 -2.72 35.51 0.61
CA ASN A 81 -3.94 35.32 1.39
C ASN A 81 -3.82 34.03 2.25
N PRO A 82 -3.85 34.12 3.60
CA PRO A 82 -3.70 32.98 4.49
C PRO A 82 -4.89 32.01 4.47
N PHE A 83 -6.05 32.43 3.94
CA PHE A 83 -7.22 31.57 3.78
C PHE A 83 -7.19 30.72 2.50
N LYS A 84 -6.20 30.92 1.61
CA LYS A 84 -6.02 30.06 0.44
C LYS A 84 -5.11 28.89 0.79
N HIS A 85 -5.58 27.67 0.52
CA HIS A 85 -4.77 26.46 0.71
C HIS A 85 -3.42 26.54 -0.03
N PRO A 86 -2.33 26.06 0.60
CA PRO A 86 -1.01 26.06 -0.02
C PRO A 86 -0.97 25.13 -1.24
N VAL A 87 0.13 25.20 -1.98
CA VAL A 87 0.50 24.16 -2.93
C VAL A 87 1.31 23.12 -2.16
N ILE A 88 0.87 21.87 -2.19
CA ILE A 88 1.56 20.72 -1.60
C ILE A 88 1.92 19.81 -2.77
N ASP A 89 3.21 19.61 -2.97
CA ASP A 89 3.72 18.67 -3.96
C ASP A 89 4.75 17.77 -3.26
N PRO A 90 4.35 16.57 -2.83
CA PRO A 90 5.24 15.64 -2.14
C PRO A 90 6.33 15.05 -3.06
N LYS A 91 6.21 15.22 -4.39
CA LYS A 91 7.08 14.58 -5.39
C LYS A 91 7.26 13.08 -5.12
N ILE A 92 6.15 12.38 -4.87
CA ILE A 92 6.16 10.93 -4.60
C ILE A 92 6.85 10.22 -5.77
N PHE A 93 7.80 9.34 -5.46
CA PHE A 93 8.62 8.60 -6.43
C PHE A 93 9.50 9.49 -7.33
N SER A 94 9.92 10.67 -6.82
CA SER A 94 10.98 11.45 -7.48
C SER A 94 12.38 10.88 -7.27
N ASP A 95 12.52 9.97 -6.29
CA ASP A 95 13.70 9.14 -6.09
C ASP A 95 13.33 7.68 -6.37
N ASP A 96 13.94 7.08 -7.39
CA ASP A 96 13.62 5.72 -7.84
C ASP A 96 13.82 4.66 -6.74
N ARG A 97 14.67 4.93 -5.75
CA ARG A 97 14.92 4.03 -4.62
C ARG A 97 13.68 3.81 -3.76
N ASP A 98 12.74 4.76 -3.76
CA ASP A 98 11.45 4.58 -3.07
C ASP A 98 10.63 3.46 -3.70
N LEU A 99 10.67 3.35 -5.03
CA LEU A 99 10.01 2.27 -5.76
C LEU A 99 10.72 0.94 -5.53
N ASP A 100 12.06 0.93 -5.49
CA ASP A 100 12.83 -0.29 -5.21
C ASP A 100 12.45 -0.90 -3.86
N VAL A 101 12.34 -0.07 -2.81
CA VAL A 101 11.94 -0.50 -1.47
C VAL A 101 10.49 -1.02 -1.47
N LEU A 102 9.57 -0.33 -2.13
CA LEU A 102 8.17 -0.77 -2.23
C LEU A 102 8.02 -2.09 -2.99
N VAL A 103 8.76 -2.28 -4.09
CA VAL A 103 8.76 -3.54 -4.85
C VAL A 103 9.26 -4.69 -3.98
N GLU A 104 10.31 -4.47 -3.18
CA GLU A 104 10.79 -5.47 -2.23
C GLU A 104 9.75 -5.75 -1.13
N GLY A 105 9.09 -4.70 -0.60
CA GLY A 105 7.97 -4.84 0.34
C GLY A 105 6.81 -5.66 -0.24
N MET A 106 6.44 -5.47 -1.51
CA MET A 106 5.41 -6.27 -2.18
C MET A 106 5.81 -7.74 -2.33
N LYS A 107 7.06 -8.04 -2.69
CA LYS A 107 7.56 -9.42 -2.77
C LYS A 107 7.47 -10.12 -1.42
N LEU A 108 7.84 -9.42 -0.35
CA LEU A 108 7.72 -9.92 1.02
C LEU A 108 6.25 -10.16 1.41
N ALA A 109 5.33 -9.26 1.04
CA ALA A 109 3.89 -9.46 1.25
C ALA A 109 3.34 -10.70 0.52
N LEU A 110 3.76 -10.92 -0.73
CA LEU A 110 3.42 -12.13 -1.49
C LEU A 110 3.97 -13.39 -0.81
N ALA A 111 5.21 -13.35 -0.32
CA ALA A 111 5.82 -14.45 0.42
C ALA A 111 5.04 -14.78 1.71
N VAL A 112 4.54 -13.76 2.42
CA VAL A 112 3.65 -13.96 3.58
C VAL A 112 2.39 -14.73 3.16
N GLY A 113 1.74 -14.35 2.07
CA GLY A 113 0.57 -15.04 1.50
C GLY A 113 0.82 -16.51 1.16
N GLN A 114 2.07 -16.87 0.88
CA GLN A 114 2.50 -18.23 0.53
C GLN A 114 3.01 -19.04 1.75
N THR A 115 2.89 -18.53 2.98
CA THR A 115 3.31 -19.27 4.18
C THR A 115 2.40 -20.48 4.46
N PRO A 116 2.89 -21.55 5.12
CA PRO A 116 2.11 -22.76 5.38
C PRO A 116 0.75 -22.54 6.06
N PRO A 117 0.59 -21.61 7.03
CA PRO A 117 -0.73 -21.32 7.60
C PRO A 117 -1.74 -20.79 6.59
N LEU A 118 -1.31 -19.96 5.62
CA LEU A 118 -2.18 -19.38 4.60
C LEU A 118 -2.40 -20.31 3.41
N GLN A 119 -1.42 -21.15 3.08
CA GLN A 119 -1.56 -22.21 2.07
C GLN A 119 -2.72 -23.16 2.38
N LYS A 120 -3.00 -23.44 3.67
CA LYS A 120 -4.16 -24.24 4.09
C LYS A 120 -5.51 -23.69 3.61
N TYR A 121 -5.57 -22.39 3.34
CA TYR A 121 -6.77 -21.70 2.84
C TYR A 121 -6.74 -21.48 1.33
N ASN A 122 -5.75 -22.03 0.61
CA ASN A 122 -5.51 -21.76 -0.81
C ASN A 122 -5.45 -20.26 -1.13
N ALA A 123 -4.85 -19.48 -0.23
CA ALA A 123 -4.66 -18.04 -0.45
C ALA A 123 -3.84 -17.81 -1.72
N THR A 124 -4.41 -17.06 -2.67
CA THR A 124 -3.78 -16.74 -3.94
C THR A 124 -3.89 -15.23 -4.21
N PRO A 125 -2.90 -14.61 -4.88
CA PRO A 125 -3.02 -13.23 -5.31
C PRO A 125 -4.20 -13.06 -6.29
N ILE A 126 -4.92 -11.96 -6.14
CA ILE A 126 -5.89 -11.50 -7.16
C ILE A 126 -5.11 -11.14 -8.42
N GLN A 127 -5.55 -11.63 -9.58
CA GLN A 127 -4.90 -11.46 -10.89
C GLN A 127 -5.67 -10.49 -11.78
#